data_AF-A0A6J7GK22-F1
#
_entry.id   AF-A0A6J7GK22-F1
#
_cell.length_a   1.000
_cell.length_b   1.000
_cell.length_c   1.000
_cell.angle_alpha   90.00
_cell.angle_beta   90.00
_cell.angle_gamma   90.00
#
_symmetry.space_group_name_H-M   'P 1'
#
loop_
_entity.id
_entity.type
_entity.pdbx_description
1 polymer ?
#
loop_
_entity_poly.entity_id
_entity_poly.type
_entity_poly.pdbx_seq_one_letter_code
_entity_poly.pdbx_strand_id
1 'polypeptide(L)'
;MNPFTAIGVGLGVAALGVASFATGIVVNERLTVEPTPVVAQPVAVVSTITPPDPRPVVQVPDRLWPPHTIQAAHVYHPGSKAMVSSVTPFGTGSFGVGITISVTFYYAVEPAMRKALERNAFVKTSQPIGTAGWSWPTDHTMVFRPQNLWPDHTDVEFSTNWMQQGLTEYDPGRNFHIGRSLILRVSYDTQMGILYRDGKKIREVPVSMGRPGLETWSGYMTVMEKYELKRMINPQYHYDVEVPYAMRLSWDGIFIHAAPWNEANLGVVATSHGCINVSYEEGKWWFENSLIGDVVTVTGPSINTPIAFAAGAVWNIPWGTWVKGAAAAP
;
A
#
# COMPACT_ATOMS: atom_id res chain seq x y z
N MET A 1 30.20 52.65 5.77
CA MET A 1 31.48 53.16 5.26
C MET A 1 32.44 51.98 5.13
N ASN A 2 33.15 51.85 4.00
CA ASN A 2 34.41 51.08 3.83
C ASN A 2 35.60 52.04 4.10
N PRO A 3 36.92 51.72 3.93
CA PRO A 3 37.64 50.52 3.44
C PRO A 3 38.53 49.88 4.55
N PHE A 4 39.55 49.01 4.38
CA PHE A 4 40.39 48.48 3.27
C PHE A 4 40.53 46.93 3.40
N THR A 5 40.98 46.09 2.45
CA THR A 5 41.69 46.18 1.14
C THR A 5 43.22 46.00 1.15
N ALA A 6 43.67 44.77 0.82
CA ALA A 6 44.93 44.38 0.15
C ALA A 6 44.75 42.93 -0.42
N ILE A 7 45.27 42.41 -1.55
CA ILE A 7 46.19 42.80 -2.66
C ILE A 7 47.60 42.14 -2.60
N GLY A 8 47.98 41.46 -3.70
CA GLY A 8 49.24 40.72 -3.95
C GLY A 8 48.98 39.23 -4.28
N VAL A 9 49.08 38.64 -5.49
CA VAL A 9 49.72 38.91 -6.81
C VAL A 9 51.17 38.40 -6.97
N GLY A 10 51.38 37.50 -7.96
CA GLY A 10 52.67 36.88 -8.34
C GLY A 10 52.51 35.38 -8.70
N LEU A 11 52.19 34.91 -9.92
CA LEU A 11 52.82 34.95 -11.27
C LEU A 11 54.03 34.02 -11.51
N GLY A 12 53.78 32.89 -12.20
CA GLY A 12 54.71 32.18 -13.10
C GLY A 12 55.65 31.11 -12.52
N VAL A 13 56.35 30.30 -13.33
CA VAL A 13 56.22 30.02 -14.79
C VAL A 13 56.98 28.72 -15.16
N ALA A 14 56.55 28.06 -16.25
CA ALA A 14 57.27 27.01 -17.02
C ALA A 14 57.57 25.63 -16.37
N ALA A 15 57.81 24.66 -17.27
CA ALA A 15 58.27 23.31 -17.00
C ALA A 15 59.51 23.01 -17.86
N LEU A 16 60.29 21.99 -17.49
CA LEU A 16 61.16 21.23 -18.40
C LEU A 16 61.54 19.91 -17.72
N GLY A 17 61.61 18.82 -18.50
CA GLY A 17 61.99 17.49 -18.01
C GLY A 17 63.42 17.11 -18.40
N VAL A 18 63.98 16.12 -17.71
CA VAL A 18 65.25 15.48 -18.09
C VAL A 18 65.07 13.97 -17.98
N ALA A 19 65.40 13.24 -19.06
CA ALA A 19 65.51 11.79 -19.06
C ALA A 19 66.94 11.36 -18.71
N SER A 20 67.13 10.13 -18.27
CA SER A 20 68.46 9.50 -18.16
C SER A 20 68.39 8.04 -18.58
N PHE A 21 69.44 7.58 -19.25
CA PHE A 21 69.51 6.29 -19.95
C PHE A 21 70.54 5.36 -19.32
N ALA A 22 70.37 4.06 -19.59
CA ALA A 22 71.34 2.98 -19.38
C ALA A 22 71.63 2.63 -17.89
N THR A 23 72.12 1.43 -17.56
CA THR A 23 72.60 0.31 -18.38
C THR A 23 71.82 -0.99 -18.11
N GLY A 24 71.94 -1.98 -18.99
CA GLY A 24 71.27 -3.30 -18.86
C GLY A 24 72.24 -4.45 -18.55
N ILE A 25 71.68 -5.54 -18.02
CA ILE A 25 72.30 -6.87 -17.93
C ILE A 25 71.25 -7.89 -18.44
N VAL A 26 71.71 -8.95 -19.11
CA VAL A 26 70.88 -9.96 -19.81
C VAL A 26 70.96 -11.32 -19.11
N VAL A 27 70.06 -12.25 -19.46
CA VAL A 27 69.98 -13.67 -19.04
C VAL A 27 69.39 -13.83 -17.62
N ASN A 28 68.15 -14.30 -17.48
CA ASN A 28 67.86 -15.73 -17.70
C ASN A 28 66.39 -15.98 -18.09
N GLU A 29 66.14 -16.74 -19.16
CA GLU A 29 64.78 -17.14 -19.53
C GLU A 29 64.29 -18.26 -18.60
N ARG A 30 63.26 -17.98 -17.80
CA ARG A 30 62.41 -19.01 -17.20
C ARG A 30 61.07 -19.01 -17.92
N LEU A 31 60.73 -20.16 -18.51
CA LEU A 31 59.46 -20.40 -19.19
C LEU A 31 58.27 -20.05 -18.30
N THR A 32 57.61 -18.94 -18.60
CA THR A 32 56.31 -18.58 -18.03
C THR A 32 55.23 -19.40 -18.73
N VAL A 33 54.77 -20.47 -18.09
CA VAL A 33 53.55 -21.16 -18.49
C VAL A 33 52.37 -20.27 -18.09
N GLU A 34 51.82 -19.53 -19.06
CA GLU A 34 50.56 -18.83 -18.85
C GLU A 34 49.42 -19.85 -18.64
N PRO A 35 48.57 -19.70 -17.61
CA PRO A 35 47.41 -20.56 -17.45
C PRO A 35 46.40 -20.25 -18.56
N THR A 36 46.01 -21.26 -19.33
CA THR A 36 45.01 -21.12 -20.38
C THR A 36 43.66 -20.66 -19.80
N PRO A 37 42.95 -19.73 -20.47
CA PRO A 37 41.66 -19.25 -19.98
C PRO A 37 40.61 -20.35 -20.09
N VAL A 38 40.23 -20.93 -18.95
CA VAL A 38 39.16 -21.92 -18.86
C VAL A 38 37.82 -21.22 -19.10
N VAL A 39 37.23 -21.42 -20.27
CA VAL A 39 35.87 -20.97 -20.57
C VAL A 39 34.88 -21.79 -19.73
N ALA A 40 34.36 -21.17 -18.67
CA ALA A 40 33.34 -21.77 -17.82
C ALA A 40 32.03 -21.94 -18.60
N GLN A 41 31.69 -23.18 -18.95
CA GLN A 41 30.37 -23.55 -19.46
C GLN A 41 29.33 -23.38 -18.34
N PRO A 42 28.15 -22.77 -18.59
CA PRO A 42 27.09 -22.66 -17.58
C PRO A 42 26.48 -24.05 -17.31
N VAL A 43 26.77 -24.62 -16.14
CA VAL A 43 26.18 -25.89 -15.71
C VAL A 43 24.73 -25.64 -15.32
N ALA A 44 23.79 -26.07 -16.18
CA ALA A 44 22.37 -26.05 -15.90
C ALA A 44 21.99 -27.10 -14.83
N VAL A 45 22.04 -26.71 -13.55
CA VAL A 45 21.59 -27.56 -12.44
C VAL A 45 20.05 -27.62 -12.43
N VAL A 46 19.50 -28.60 -13.15
CA VAL A 46 18.07 -28.91 -13.12
C VAL A 46 17.74 -29.64 -11.82
N SER A 47 17.47 -28.88 -10.76
CA SER A 47 16.93 -29.42 -9.50
C SER A 47 15.48 -29.87 -9.70
N THR A 48 15.28 -31.17 -10.01
CA THR A 48 13.95 -31.79 -10.10
C THR A 48 13.33 -31.97 -8.71
N ILE A 49 12.83 -30.89 -8.13
CA ILE A 49 12.00 -30.94 -6.92
C ILE A 49 10.57 -31.27 -7.36
N THR A 50 10.16 -32.53 -7.20
CA THR A 50 8.77 -32.95 -7.44
C THR A 50 7.84 -32.24 -6.45
N PRO A 51 6.81 -31.49 -6.90
CA PRO A 51 5.83 -30.90 -6.00
C PRO A 51 5.03 -31.99 -5.25
N PRO A 52 4.59 -31.76 -4.01
CA PRO A 52 3.62 -32.63 -3.36
C PRO A 52 2.28 -32.62 -4.11
N ASP A 53 1.59 -33.76 -4.08
CA ASP A 53 0.36 -34.04 -4.83
C ASP A 53 -0.74 -32.97 -4.55
N PRO A 54 -1.28 -32.28 -5.58
CA PRO A 54 -2.24 -31.19 -5.38
C PRO A 54 -3.56 -31.69 -4.80
N ARG A 55 -3.80 -31.37 -3.52
CA ARG A 55 -5.07 -31.64 -2.83
C ARG A 55 -6.25 -31.01 -3.60
N PRO A 56 -7.45 -31.64 -3.63
CA PRO A 56 -8.57 -31.17 -4.42
C PRO A 56 -8.94 -29.70 -4.15
N VAL A 57 -8.80 -28.86 -5.18
CA VAL A 57 -9.10 -27.43 -5.09
C VAL A 57 -10.61 -27.23 -5.00
N VAL A 58 -11.11 -26.92 -3.81
CA VAL A 58 -12.49 -26.47 -3.60
C VAL A 58 -12.64 -25.12 -4.29
N GLN A 59 -13.30 -25.11 -5.45
CA GLN A 59 -13.60 -23.92 -6.22
C GLN A 59 -14.63 -23.06 -5.47
N VAL A 60 -14.15 -22.15 -4.63
CA VAL A 60 -14.96 -21.00 -4.19
C VAL A 60 -15.07 -20.09 -5.43
N PRO A 61 -16.27 -19.86 -5.99
CA PRO A 61 -16.40 -19.08 -7.21
C PRO A 61 -16.00 -17.63 -6.93
N ASP A 62 -15.00 -17.13 -7.66
CA ASP A 62 -14.66 -15.71 -7.68
C ASP A 62 -15.90 -14.94 -8.13
N ARG A 63 -16.55 -14.26 -7.18
CA ARG A 63 -17.82 -13.57 -7.41
C ARG A 63 -17.55 -12.24 -8.11
N LEU A 64 -17.32 -12.33 -9.42
CA LEU A 64 -17.09 -11.21 -10.32
C LEU A 64 -18.14 -10.13 -10.10
N TRP A 65 -17.73 -9.04 -9.44
CA TRP A 65 -18.50 -7.80 -9.44
C TRP A 65 -18.49 -7.26 -10.88
N PRO A 66 -19.65 -6.90 -11.45
CA PRO A 66 -19.72 -6.56 -12.87
C PRO A 66 -18.96 -5.26 -13.17
N PRO A 67 -18.42 -5.09 -14.39
CA PRO A 67 -17.82 -3.84 -14.81
C PRO A 67 -18.85 -2.71 -14.73
N HIS A 68 -18.46 -1.58 -14.14
CA HIS A 68 -19.31 -0.40 -14.03
C HIS A 68 -19.45 0.29 -15.40
N THR A 69 -20.41 -0.15 -16.22
CA THR A 69 -20.87 0.59 -17.40
C THR A 69 -21.62 1.85 -16.95
N ILE A 70 -20.89 2.94 -16.74
CA ILE A 70 -21.47 4.24 -16.33
C ILE A 70 -22.18 4.89 -17.52
N GLN A 71 -23.46 4.56 -17.74
CA GLN A 71 -24.34 5.42 -18.51
C GLN A 71 -25.85 5.25 -18.21
N ALA A 72 -26.29 5.86 -17.10
CA ALA A 72 -27.64 6.38 -16.95
C ALA A 72 -27.56 7.64 -16.08
N ALA A 73 -28.19 8.74 -16.52
CA ALA A 73 -28.42 9.88 -15.64
C ALA A 73 -29.50 9.48 -14.64
N HIS A 74 -29.14 9.36 -13.36
CA HIS A 74 -30.09 8.92 -12.34
C HIS A 74 -31.15 10.00 -12.10
N VAL A 75 -32.40 9.67 -12.39
CA VAL A 75 -33.55 10.51 -12.04
C VAL A 75 -33.86 10.29 -10.57
N TYR A 76 -33.38 11.20 -9.72
CA TYR A 76 -33.89 11.28 -8.35
C TYR A 76 -35.36 11.66 -8.37
N HIS A 77 -36.21 10.82 -7.77
CA HIS A 77 -37.60 11.17 -7.49
C HIS A 77 -37.66 11.79 -6.07
N PRO A 78 -38.16 13.03 -5.92
CA PRO A 78 -38.33 13.63 -4.60
C PRO A 78 -39.16 12.76 -3.66
N GLY A 79 -38.54 12.25 -2.60
CA GLY A 79 -39.12 11.29 -1.66
C GLY A 79 -38.57 9.86 -1.75
N SER A 80 -37.70 9.56 -2.73
CA SER A 80 -36.92 8.31 -2.73
C SER A 80 -35.97 8.23 -1.55
N LYS A 81 -35.98 7.09 -0.84
CA LYS A 81 -35.04 6.76 0.25
C LYS A 81 -33.65 6.43 -0.30
N ALA A 82 -32.60 6.69 0.48
CA ALA A 82 -31.27 6.19 0.18
C ALA A 82 -31.20 4.67 0.47
N MET A 83 -30.72 3.90 -0.51
CA MET A 83 -30.62 2.44 -0.41
C MET A 83 -29.19 2.01 -0.09
N VAL A 84 -28.94 1.64 1.17
CA VAL A 84 -27.63 1.14 1.62
C VAL A 84 -27.33 -0.19 0.91
N SER A 85 -26.16 -0.26 0.27
CA SER A 85 -25.62 -1.47 -0.37
C SER A 85 -24.64 -2.21 0.53
N SER A 86 -23.77 -1.50 1.22
CA SER A 86 -22.80 -2.09 2.15
C SER A 86 -22.33 -1.09 3.20
N VAL A 87 -21.77 -1.60 4.28
CA VAL A 87 -21.17 -0.78 5.34
C VAL A 87 -20.00 -1.49 6.01
N THR A 88 -18.88 -0.78 6.11
CA THR A 88 -17.63 -1.20 6.76
C THR A 88 -17.52 -0.62 8.18
N PRO A 89 -16.74 -1.25 9.09
CA PRO A 89 -16.09 -2.55 8.94
C PRO A 89 -17.06 -3.72 8.74
N PHE A 90 -16.57 -4.79 8.13
CA PHE A 90 -17.28 -6.06 7.97
C PHE A 90 -16.87 -7.03 9.08
N GLY A 91 -17.82 -7.83 9.58
CA GLY A 91 -17.58 -8.76 10.70
C GLY A 91 -17.54 -8.05 12.05
N THR A 92 -16.86 -8.67 13.02
CA THR A 92 -16.73 -8.21 14.41
C THR A 92 -15.30 -8.44 14.92
N GLY A 93 -14.95 -7.80 16.03
CA GLY A 93 -13.64 -7.92 16.67
C GLY A 93 -12.76 -6.69 16.47
N SER A 94 -11.44 -6.92 16.38
CA SER A 94 -10.42 -5.87 16.35
C SER A 94 -9.92 -5.57 14.94
N PHE A 95 -9.87 -4.30 14.59
CA PHE A 95 -9.39 -3.77 13.31
C PHE A 95 -8.16 -2.88 13.50
N GLY A 96 -7.35 -2.72 12.47
CA GLY A 96 -6.18 -1.85 12.49
C GLY A 96 -6.53 -0.36 12.44
N VAL A 97 -5.58 0.48 12.83
CA VAL A 97 -5.75 1.94 13.02
C VAL A 97 -6.11 2.73 11.75
N GLY A 98 -6.06 2.11 10.57
CA GLY A 98 -6.49 2.70 9.29
C GLY A 98 -7.90 2.30 8.82
N ILE A 99 -8.65 1.49 9.59
CA ILE A 99 -10.04 1.16 9.26
C ILE A 99 -10.92 2.42 9.17
N THR A 100 -11.99 2.37 8.37
CA THR A 100 -12.96 3.47 8.28
C THR A 100 -14.40 2.95 8.35
N ILE A 101 -15.28 3.79 8.88
CA ILE A 101 -16.72 3.57 8.79
C ILE A 101 -17.14 4.14 7.44
N SER A 102 -17.40 3.27 6.47
CA SER A 102 -17.88 3.65 5.13
C SER A 102 -19.25 3.06 4.93
N VAL A 103 -20.21 3.87 4.46
CA VAL A 103 -21.54 3.43 4.04
C VAL A 103 -21.67 3.71 2.55
N THR A 104 -21.85 2.64 1.77
CA THR A 104 -22.00 2.70 0.30
C THR A 104 -23.46 2.47 -0.07
N PHE A 105 -23.97 3.26 -1.01
CA PHE A 105 -25.36 3.24 -1.48
C PHE A 105 -25.44 2.68 -2.91
N TYR A 106 -26.55 2.00 -3.22
CA TYR A 106 -26.79 1.44 -4.57
C TYR A 106 -26.91 2.50 -5.66
N TYR A 107 -27.35 3.71 -5.29
CA TYR A 107 -27.56 4.85 -6.19
C TYR A 107 -26.87 6.09 -5.62
N ALA A 108 -26.53 7.03 -6.51
CA ALA A 108 -25.99 8.33 -6.15
C ALA A 108 -26.97 9.06 -5.20
N VAL A 109 -26.45 9.57 -4.09
CA VAL A 109 -27.27 10.26 -3.08
C VAL A 109 -27.29 11.76 -3.38
N GLU A 110 -28.49 12.36 -3.42
CA GLU A 110 -28.64 13.80 -3.63
C GLU A 110 -28.06 14.63 -2.47
N PRO A 111 -27.40 15.80 -2.72
CA PRO A 111 -26.75 16.60 -1.68
C PRO A 111 -27.67 16.98 -0.50
N ALA A 112 -28.96 17.22 -0.76
CA ALA A 112 -29.94 17.48 0.28
C ALA A 112 -30.14 16.27 1.23
N MET A 113 -30.12 15.05 0.70
CA MET A 113 -30.24 13.82 1.48
C MET A 113 -28.93 13.47 2.19
N ARG A 114 -27.76 13.71 1.58
CA ARG A 114 -26.45 13.54 2.22
C ARG A 114 -26.38 14.25 3.58
N LYS A 115 -26.81 15.52 3.61
CA LYS A 115 -26.86 16.36 4.81
C LYS A 115 -27.82 15.83 5.89
N ALA A 116 -28.91 15.16 5.47
CA ALA A 116 -29.84 14.52 6.40
C ALA A 116 -29.26 13.22 6.98
N LEU A 117 -28.55 12.42 6.17
CA LEU A 117 -27.89 11.19 6.59
C LEU A 117 -26.77 11.48 7.61
N GLU A 118 -25.85 12.42 7.32
CA GLU A 118 -24.75 12.79 8.23
C GLU A 118 -25.25 13.27 9.60
N ARG A 119 -26.30 14.10 9.62
CA ARG A 119 -26.88 14.64 10.88
C ARG A 119 -27.57 13.59 11.75
N ASN A 120 -27.81 12.41 11.19
CA ASN A 120 -28.50 11.29 11.81
C ASN A 120 -27.58 10.05 11.88
N ALA A 121 -26.25 10.27 11.85
CA ALA A 121 -25.20 9.28 11.85
C ALA A 121 -24.15 9.61 12.92
N PHE A 122 -24.16 8.85 14.01
CA PHE A 122 -23.45 9.15 15.25
C PHE A 122 -22.29 8.19 15.44
N VAL A 123 -21.14 8.71 15.88
CA VAL A 123 -19.98 7.91 16.26
C VAL A 123 -19.60 8.24 17.70
N LYS A 124 -19.58 7.25 18.57
CA LYS A 124 -19.07 7.34 19.95
C LYS A 124 -17.78 6.53 20.08
N THR A 125 -16.89 6.95 20.97
CA THR A 125 -15.61 6.26 21.22
C THR A 125 -15.30 6.16 22.71
N SER A 126 -14.56 5.13 23.13
CA SER A 126 -14.15 4.98 24.54
C SER A 126 -13.03 5.96 24.96
N GLN A 127 -12.35 6.60 24.00
CA GLN A 127 -11.34 7.65 24.24
C GLN A 127 -11.34 8.73 23.15
N PRO A 128 -10.73 9.91 23.37
CA PRO A 128 -10.74 11.02 22.41
C PRO A 128 -9.97 10.73 21.12
N ILE A 129 -10.60 10.93 19.96
CA ILE A 129 -10.01 10.70 18.62
C ILE A 129 -9.50 11.99 17.93
N GLY A 130 -9.54 13.13 18.62
CA GLY A 130 -9.23 14.44 18.03
C GLY A 130 -10.30 14.92 17.04
N THR A 131 -9.91 15.75 16.07
CA THR A 131 -10.80 16.17 14.97
C THR A 131 -11.22 14.96 14.14
N ALA A 132 -12.52 14.80 13.91
CA ALA A 132 -13.08 13.74 13.08
C ALA A 132 -14.34 14.24 12.35
N GLY A 133 -14.78 13.54 11.31
CA GLY A 133 -15.99 13.95 10.58
C GLY A 133 -16.33 13.08 9.39
N TRP A 134 -17.60 13.17 8.99
CA TRP A 134 -18.13 12.59 7.76
C TRP A 134 -17.61 13.34 6.51
N SER A 135 -17.58 12.65 5.38
CA SER A 135 -17.32 13.21 4.05
C SER A 135 -17.90 12.28 2.98
N TRP A 136 -18.06 12.79 1.76
CA TRP A 136 -18.50 12.04 0.58
C TRP A 136 -17.39 12.02 -0.49
N PRO A 137 -16.44 11.07 -0.43
CA PRO A 137 -15.41 10.90 -1.47
C PRO A 137 -15.99 10.55 -2.85
N THR A 138 -17.22 10.03 -2.90
CA THR A 138 -18.03 9.83 -4.10
C THR A 138 -19.48 10.25 -3.82
N ASP A 139 -20.31 10.31 -4.85
CA ASP A 139 -21.77 10.45 -4.72
C ASP A 139 -22.49 9.19 -4.20
N HIS A 140 -21.82 8.03 -4.23
CA HIS A 140 -22.31 6.75 -3.73
C HIS A 140 -21.81 6.36 -2.34
N THR A 141 -20.82 7.05 -1.74
CA THR A 141 -20.16 6.59 -0.50
C THR A 141 -19.96 7.71 0.51
N MET A 142 -20.51 7.51 1.70
CA MET A 142 -20.35 8.36 2.89
C MET A 142 -19.32 7.70 3.82
N VAL A 143 -18.32 8.44 4.29
CA VAL A 143 -17.22 7.88 5.10
C VAL A 143 -16.93 8.76 6.33
N PHE A 144 -16.74 8.15 7.49
CA PHE A 144 -16.22 8.79 8.71
C PHE A 144 -14.79 8.33 8.99
N ARG A 145 -13.94 9.29 9.36
CA ARG A 145 -12.65 9.02 9.99
C ARG A 145 -12.19 10.21 10.86
N PRO A 146 -11.31 9.98 11.84
CA PRO A 146 -10.47 11.03 12.40
C PRO A 146 -9.53 11.64 11.36
N GLN A 147 -9.00 12.82 11.68
CA GLN A 147 -8.05 13.56 10.85
C GLN A 147 -6.74 12.78 10.66
N ASN A 148 -6.25 12.23 11.77
CA ASN A 148 -5.15 11.26 11.83
C ASN A 148 -5.74 9.84 11.87
N LEU A 149 -4.89 8.81 11.77
CA LEU A 149 -5.28 7.42 12.05
C LEU A 149 -5.91 7.28 13.45
N TRP A 150 -6.76 6.28 13.65
CA TRP A 150 -7.42 6.05 14.94
C TRP A 150 -6.39 5.82 16.05
N PRO A 151 -6.63 6.31 17.28
CA PRO A 151 -5.87 5.88 18.45
C PRO A 151 -6.04 4.36 18.65
N ASP A 152 -4.96 3.69 19.03
CA ASP A 152 -4.99 2.27 19.34
C ASP A 152 -5.78 1.97 20.63
N HIS A 153 -6.37 0.79 20.69
CA HIS A 153 -7.23 0.33 21.80
C HIS A 153 -8.52 1.16 22.01
N THR A 154 -9.06 1.75 20.93
CA THR A 154 -10.33 2.50 20.95
C THR A 154 -11.53 1.60 20.64
N ASP A 155 -12.53 1.55 21.51
CA ASP A 155 -13.84 0.99 21.17
C ASP A 155 -14.67 2.05 20.42
N VAL A 156 -15.36 1.62 19.36
CA VAL A 156 -16.15 2.50 18.48
C VAL A 156 -17.57 1.97 18.33
N GLU A 157 -18.55 2.82 18.63
CA GLU A 157 -19.97 2.62 18.34
C GLU A 157 -20.39 3.58 17.22
N PHE A 158 -20.72 3.03 16.05
CA PHE A 158 -21.43 3.73 14.99
C PHE A 158 -22.92 3.37 15.05
N SER A 159 -23.79 4.37 15.13
CA SER A 159 -25.24 4.19 15.13
C SER A 159 -25.95 5.26 14.29
N THR A 160 -27.16 4.95 13.84
CA THR A 160 -27.99 5.80 12.98
C THR A 160 -29.44 5.74 13.45
N ASN A 161 -30.23 6.76 13.11
CA ASN A 161 -31.69 6.77 13.27
C ASN A 161 -32.38 7.07 11.91
N TRP A 162 -31.74 6.67 10.81
CA TRP A 162 -32.19 6.89 9.44
C TRP A 162 -33.53 6.24 9.13
N MET A 163 -33.84 5.06 9.69
CA MET A 163 -35.17 4.45 9.53
C MET A 163 -36.25 5.31 10.22
N GLN A 164 -35.97 5.82 11.42
CA GLN A 164 -36.89 6.70 12.16
C GLN A 164 -37.14 8.03 11.42
N GLN A 165 -36.11 8.56 10.75
CA GLN A 165 -36.20 9.76 9.92
C GLN A 165 -36.76 9.48 8.50
N GLY A 166 -37.07 8.22 8.16
CA GLY A 166 -37.55 7.81 6.85
C GLY A 166 -36.52 7.94 5.71
N LEU A 167 -35.23 8.14 6.03
CA LEU A 167 -34.15 8.37 5.07
C LEU A 167 -33.69 7.07 4.37
N THR A 168 -33.78 5.94 5.07
CA THR A 168 -33.42 4.60 4.59
C THR A 168 -34.43 3.56 5.06
N GLU A 169 -34.23 2.30 4.68
CA GLU A 169 -34.97 1.13 5.20
C GLU A 169 -34.09 0.23 6.09
N TYR A 170 -32.90 0.73 6.47
CA TYR A 170 -31.90 0.03 7.26
C TYR A 170 -30.99 1.03 7.98
N ASP A 171 -30.76 0.82 9.28
CA ASP A 171 -29.80 1.58 10.10
C ASP A 171 -28.45 0.82 10.15
N PRO A 172 -27.39 1.28 9.44
CA PRO A 172 -26.15 0.53 9.23
C PRO A 172 -25.17 0.45 10.41
N GLY A 173 -25.65 0.40 11.66
CA GLY A 173 -24.82 0.47 12.86
C GLY A 173 -23.68 -0.57 12.94
N ARG A 174 -22.59 -0.23 13.63
CA ARG A 174 -21.38 -1.06 13.83
C ARG A 174 -20.76 -0.82 15.20
N ASN A 175 -20.49 -1.90 15.92
CA ASN A 175 -19.67 -1.89 17.14
C ASN A 175 -18.38 -2.67 16.88
N PHE A 176 -17.22 -2.04 17.07
CA PHE A 176 -15.93 -2.63 16.78
C PHE A 176 -14.81 -2.04 17.64
N HIS A 177 -13.69 -2.76 17.74
CA HIS A 177 -12.50 -2.30 18.47
C HIS A 177 -11.39 -1.92 17.47
N ILE A 178 -10.73 -0.79 17.69
CA ILE A 178 -9.43 -0.49 17.09
C ILE A 178 -8.38 -1.19 17.95
N GLY A 179 -7.67 -2.14 17.37
CA GLY A 179 -6.59 -2.85 18.05
C GLY A 179 -5.34 -2.00 18.24
N ARG A 180 -4.20 -2.68 18.35
CA ARG A 180 -2.87 -2.08 18.43
C ARG A 180 -2.49 -1.37 17.13
N SER A 181 -1.55 -0.43 17.17
CA SER A 181 -1.07 0.25 15.97
C SER A 181 -0.04 -0.60 15.22
N LEU A 182 -0.30 -0.95 13.96
CA LEU A 182 0.66 -1.63 13.08
C LEU A 182 0.71 -0.93 11.70
N ILE A 183 1.89 -0.39 11.36
CA ILE A 183 2.08 0.45 10.17
C ILE A 183 3.40 0.09 9.47
N LEU A 184 3.32 -0.36 8.21
CA LEU A 184 4.49 -0.51 7.34
C LEU A 184 4.69 0.76 6.52
N ARG A 185 5.89 1.31 6.51
CA ARG A 185 6.27 2.41 5.62
C ARG A 185 7.31 1.90 4.63
N VAL A 186 6.96 1.76 3.35
CA VAL A 186 7.90 1.36 2.28
C VAL A 186 8.28 2.53 1.39
N SER A 187 9.54 2.57 1.01
CA SER A 187 10.11 3.52 0.06
C SER A 187 10.41 2.81 -1.26
N TYR A 188 9.90 3.37 -2.36
CA TYR A 188 10.14 2.86 -3.71
C TYR A 188 11.58 3.13 -4.15
N ASP A 189 12.12 4.30 -3.83
CA ASP A 189 13.44 4.72 -4.31
C ASP A 189 14.58 3.94 -3.63
N THR A 190 14.31 3.30 -2.48
CA THR A 190 15.26 2.47 -1.73
C THR A 190 14.87 1.00 -1.64
N GLN A 191 13.67 0.61 -2.11
CA GLN A 191 13.10 -0.75 -1.97
C GLN A 191 13.12 -1.30 -0.52
N MET A 192 13.07 -0.41 0.48
CA MET A 192 13.13 -0.76 1.89
C MET A 192 11.87 -0.31 2.64
N GLY A 193 11.39 -1.20 3.51
CA GLY A 193 10.32 -0.96 4.47
C GLY A 193 10.83 -0.77 5.89
N ILE A 194 10.11 0.03 6.68
CA ILE A 194 10.24 0.07 8.14
C ILE A 194 8.87 -0.19 8.75
N LEU A 195 8.78 -1.23 9.57
CA LEU A 195 7.57 -1.59 10.31
C LEU A 195 7.59 -0.94 11.69
N TYR A 196 6.51 -0.21 11.98
CA TYR A 196 6.21 0.39 13.27
C TYR A 196 5.06 -0.34 13.94
N ARG A 197 5.27 -0.76 15.18
CA ARG A 197 4.24 -1.26 16.08
C ARG A 197 4.14 -0.34 17.30
N ASP A 198 2.94 0.08 17.66
CA ASP A 198 2.67 0.87 18.87
C ASP A 198 3.59 2.12 18.93
N GLY A 199 3.72 2.78 17.76
CA GLY A 199 4.60 3.93 17.50
C GLY A 199 6.11 3.62 17.33
N LYS A 200 6.57 2.41 17.67
CA LYS A 200 7.99 2.05 17.74
C LYS A 200 8.41 1.21 16.53
N LYS A 201 9.58 1.50 15.94
CA LYS A 201 10.20 0.63 14.93
C LYS A 201 10.49 -0.74 15.53
N ILE A 202 10.05 -1.82 14.88
CA ILE A 202 10.32 -3.20 15.31
C ILE A 202 11.00 -4.08 14.25
N ARG A 203 10.87 -3.76 12.95
CA ARG A 203 11.59 -4.44 11.86
C ARG A 203 12.01 -3.46 10.77
N GLU A 204 13.10 -3.78 10.08
CA GLU A 204 13.35 -3.33 8.70
C GLU A 204 12.94 -4.47 7.77
N VAL A 205 12.32 -4.14 6.65
CA VAL A 205 11.68 -5.11 5.76
C VAL A 205 12.17 -4.85 4.33
N PRO A 206 13.17 -5.58 3.82
CA PRO A 206 13.54 -5.53 2.42
C PRO A 206 12.35 -5.93 1.54
N VAL A 207 12.01 -5.09 0.55
CA VAL A 207 10.89 -5.36 -0.38
C VAL A 207 11.33 -5.39 -1.82
N SER A 208 10.51 -5.96 -2.70
CA SER A 208 10.58 -5.68 -4.14
C SER A 208 9.18 -5.31 -4.64
N MET A 209 9.04 -4.08 -5.11
CA MET A 209 7.77 -3.50 -5.57
C MET A 209 7.60 -3.63 -7.08
N GLY A 210 6.49 -3.09 -7.61
CA GLY A 210 6.18 -3.13 -9.03
C GLY A 210 7.25 -2.45 -9.89
N ARG A 211 7.75 -3.14 -10.91
CA ARG A 211 8.82 -2.63 -11.80
C ARG A 211 8.39 -1.38 -12.58
N PRO A 212 9.32 -0.63 -13.20
CA PRO A 212 8.99 0.54 -14.02
C PRO A 212 7.91 0.24 -15.09
N GLY A 213 6.94 1.14 -15.21
CA GLY A 213 5.72 0.97 -16.02
C GLY A 213 4.61 0.13 -15.36
N LEU A 214 4.85 -0.43 -14.18
CA LEU A 214 3.91 -1.17 -13.32
C LEU A 214 4.13 -0.81 -11.83
N GLU A 215 4.50 0.44 -11.56
CA GLU A 215 4.89 0.92 -10.24
C GLU A 215 3.76 0.72 -9.20
N THR A 216 4.11 0.22 -8.01
CA THR A 216 3.18 0.17 -6.87
C THR A 216 2.65 1.58 -6.55
N TRP A 217 1.33 1.73 -6.40
CA TRP A 217 0.70 3.02 -6.07
C TRP A 217 1.26 3.62 -4.78
N SER A 218 1.41 4.95 -4.76
CA SER A 218 1.89 5.68 -3.58
C SER A 218 0.77 5.96 -2.58
N GLY A 219 1.16 6.48 -1.41
CA GLY A 219 0.25 6.88 -0.34
C GLY A 219 -0.20 5.71 0.54
N TYR A 220 -1.31 5.93 1.22
CA TYR A 220 -1.95 5.02 2.17
C TYR A 220 -2.79 3.95 1.47
N MET A 221 -2.55 2.71 1.87
CA MET A 221 -3.41 1.54 1.68
C MET A 221 -3.63 0.86 3.04
N THR A 222 -4.60 -0.04 3.11
CA THR A 222 -4.86 -0.85 4.32
C THR A 222 -5.07 -2.31 3.97
N VAL A 223 -4.77 -3.20 4.90
CA VAL A 223 -5.06 -4.64 4.78
C VAL A 223 -6.58 -4.83 4.70
N MET A 224 -7.06 -5.35 3.57
CA MET A 224 -8.48 -5.54 3.26
C MET A 224 -8.92 -7.00 3.34
N GLU A 225 -8.04 -7.91 2.93
CA GLU A 225 -8.24 -9.37 2.94
C GLU A 225 -6.92 -10.06 3.31
N LYS A 226 -6.98 -11.30 3.82
CA LYS A 226 -5.81 -12.09 4.19
C LYS A 226 -5.97 -13.53 3.72
N TYR A 227 -4.96 -14.07 3.05
CA TYR A 227 -4.92 -15.45 2.55
C TYR A 227 -3.60 -16.13 2.95
N GLU A 228 -3.67 -17.32 3.54
CA GLU A 228 -2.46 -18.12 3.84
C GLU A 228 -1.77 -18.59 2.55
N LEU A 229 -2.58 -18.93 1.54
CA LEU A 229 -2.17 -19.17 0.15
C LEU A 229 -3.22 -18.56 -0.78
N LYS A 230 -2.80 -17.83 -1.82
CA LYS A 230 -3.69 -17.32 -2.87
C LYS A 230 -3.06 -17.56 -4.24
N ARG A 231 -3.79 -18.24 -5.12
CA ARG A 231 -3.48 -18.23 -6.56
C ARG A 231 -3.76 -16.84 -7.13
N MET A 232 -2.76 -16.27 -7.78
CA MET A 232 -2.81 -15.00 -8.50
C MET A 232 -2.50 -15.26 -9.96
N ILE A 233 -3.44 -14.89 -10.84
CA ILE A 233 -3.32 -15.09 -12.29
C ILE A 233 -3.59 -13.77 -13.02
N ASN A 234 -2.76 -13.46 -14.02
CA ASN A 234 -2.98 -12.35 -14.93
C ASN A 234 -2.49 -12.71 -16.34
N PRO A 235 -3.41 -12.97 -17.30
CA PRO A 235 -3.05 -13.32 -18.67
C PRO A 235 -2.30 -12.22 -19.44
N GLN A 236 -2.52 -10.93 -19.12
CA GLN A 236 -1.85 -9.79 -19.76
C GLN A 236 -0.38 -9.66 -19.32
N TYR A 237 -0.06 -10.05 -18.08
CA TYR A 237 1.31 -10.08 -17.56
C TYR A 237 1.91 -11.49 -17.47
N HIS A 238 1.25 -12.45 -18.12
CA HIS A 238 1.69 -13.84 -18.32
C HIS A 238 2.15 -14.55 -17.03
N TYR A 239 1.47 -14.32 -15.90
CA TYR A 239 1.73 -15.02 -14.65
C TYR A 239 0.51 -15.80 -14.15
N ASP A 240 0.78 -16.95 -13.52
CA ASP A 240 -0.15 -17.77 -12.75
C ASP A 240 0.67 -18.42 -11.63
N VAL A 241 0.50 -17.96 -10.39
CA VAL A 241 1.37 -18.29 -9.26
C VAL A 241 0.56 -18.47 -7.98
N GLU A 242 0.91 -19.48 -7.18
CA GLU A 242 0.41 -19.60 -5.81
C GLU A 242 1.34 -18.84 -4.87
N VAL A 243 0.83 -17.76 -4.26
CA VAL A 243 1.61 -16.90 -3.37
C VAL A 243 1.24 -17.14 -1.91
N PRO A 244 2.23 -17.40 -1.02
CA PRO A 244 1.97 -17.57 0.41
C PRO A 244 1.81 -16.21 1.12
N TYR A 245 1.02 -16.22 2.21
CA TYR A 245 0.85 -15.10 3.13
C TYR A 245 0.46 -13.78 2.44
N ALA A 246 -0.52 -13.85 1.54
CA ALA A 246 -0.93 -12.75 0.70
C ALA A 246 -2.06 -11.93 1.31
N MET A 247 -1.88 -10.61 1.37
CA MET A 247 -2.81 -9.70 2.03
C MET A 247 -3.14 -8.55 1.10
N ARG A 248 -4.43 -8.38 0.79
CA ARG A 248 -4.91 -7.40 -0.19
C ARG A 248 -4.74 -6.00 0.37
N LEU A 249 -4.15 -5.12 -0.44
CA LEU A 249 -4.04 -3.69 -0.19
C LEU A 249 -4.93 -2.86 -1.13
N SER A 250 -5.33 -3.44 -2.28
CA SER A 250 -6.28 -2.82 -3.22
C SER A 250 -7.09 -3.84 -4.04
N TRP A 251 -8.25 -3.41 -4.54
CA TRP A 251 -9.14 -4.15 -5.42
C TRP A 251 -8.56 -4.38 -6.82
N ASP A 252 -7.81 -3.41 -7.36
CA ASP A 252 -7.14 -3.51 -8.68
C ASP A 252 -5.94 -4.47 -8.69
N GLY A 253 -5.49 -4.94 -7.51
CA GLY A 253 -4.65 -6.14 -7.40
C GLY A 253 -3.33 -5.98 -6.65
N ILE A 254 -3.10 -4.88 -5.92
CA ILE A 254 -1.93 -4.77 -5.06
C ILE A 254 -2.13 -5.61 -3.80
N PHE A 255 -1.17 -6.50 -3.55
CA PHE A 255 -1.02 -7.27 -2.32
C PHE A 255 0.37 -7.02 -1.72
N ILE A 256 0.49 -7.19 -0.40
CA ILE A 256 1.76 -7.57 0.23
C ILE A 256 1.75 -9.09 0.42
N HIS A 257 2.81 -9.78 -0.01
CA HIS A 257 2.91 -11.25 0.09
C HIS A 257 4.36 -11.75 0.15
N ALA A 258 4.55 -12.94 0.69
CA ALA A 258 5.84 -13.63 0.64
C ALA A 258 6.18 -14.04 -0.80
N ALA A 259 7.44 -13.88 -1.19
CA ALA A 259 7.94 -14.15 -2.54
C ALA A 259 9.34 -14.80 -2.51
N PRO A 260 9.47 -16.05 -2.05
CA PRO A 260 10.77 -16.75 -1.96
C PRO A 260 11.51 -16.88 -3.31
N TRP A 261 10.81 -16.79 -4.45
CA TRP A 261 11.42 -16.75 -5.78
C TRP A 261 12.08 -15.40 -6.14
N ASN A 262 11.90 -14.36 -5.32
CA ASN A 262 12.32 -12.98 -5.60
C ASN A 262 13.34 -12.44 -4.58
N GLU A 263 13.87 -13.28 -3.69
CA GLU A 263 14.70 -12.86 -2.54
C GLU A 263 15.93 -12.02 -2.93
N ALA A 264 16.58 -12.35 -4.05
CA ALA A 264 17.75 -11.63 -4.56
C ALA A 264 17.49 -10.16 -4.97
N ASN A 265 16.22 -9.75 -5.10
CA ASN A 265 15.84 -8.38 -5.47
C ASN A 265 15.30 -7.56 -4.28
N LEU A 266 15.05 -8.19 -3.13
CA LEU A 266 14.47 -7.53 -1.96
C LEU A 266 15.48 -6.52 -1.36
N GLY A 267 15.08 -5.25 -1.23
CA GLY A 267 16.00 -4.17 -0.82
C GLY A 267 16.98 -3.72 -1.91
N VAL A 268 16.82 -4.19 -3.15
CA VAL A 268 17.73 -3.91 -4.28
C VAL A 268 17.00 -3.28 -5.46
N VAL A 269 15.93 -3.89 -5.96
CA VAL A 269 15.28 -3.46 -7.22
C VAL A 269 13.81 -3.91 -7.31
N ALA A 270 12.97 -3.05 -7.89
CA ALA A 270 11.57 -3.34 -8.18
C ALA A 270 11.43 -4.28 -9.39
N THR A 271 10.93 -5.50 -9.17
CA THR A 271 10.77 -6.53 -10.22
C THR A 271 9.34 -7.05 -10.37
N SER A 272 8.44 -6.72 -9.45
CA SER A 272 7.09 -7.27 -9.39
C SER A 272 6.14 -6.65 -10.44
N HIS A 273 4.89 -7.13 -10.49
CA HIS A 273 3.82 -6.56 -11.32
C HIS A 273 2.90 -5.57 -10.56
N GLY A 274 3.36 -5.02 -9.44
CA GLY A 274 2.64 -4.02 -8.62
C GLY A 274 2.54 -4.40 -7.14
N CYS A 275 2.59 -5.69 -6.81
CA CYS A 275 2.62 -6.20 -5.43
C CYS A 275 3.89 -5.81 -4.67
N ILE A 276 3.78 -5.70 -3.35
CA ILE A 276 4.92 -5.56 -2.44
C ILE A 276 5.40 -6.97 -2.08
N ASN A 277 6.47 -7.43 -2.72
CA ASN A 277 7.10 -8.72 -2.40
C ASN A 277 7.96 -8.56 -1.14
N VAL A 278 7.88 -9.53 -0.23
CA VAL A 278 8.74 -9.65 0.96
C VAL A 278 9.31 -11.06 1.07
N SER A 279 10.27 -11.27 1.98
CA SER A 279 10.80 -12.61 2.28
C SER A 279 9.71 -13.54 2.85
N TYR A 280 9.94 -14.84 2.85
CA TYR A 280 8.99 -15.79 3.42
C TYR A 280 8.74 -15.56 4.93
N GLU A 281 9.79 -15.21 5.70
CA GLU A 281 9.64 -14.89 7.13
C GLU A 281 8.82 -13.61 7.35
N GLU A 282 9.12 -12.52 6.64
CA GLU A 282 8.42 -11.24 6.80
C GLU A 282 6.96 -11.33 6.39
N GLY A 283 6.67 -12.01 5.26
CA GLY A 283 5.31 -12.26 4.82
C GLY A 283 4.53 -13.09 5.85
N LYS A 284 5.13 -14.16 6.37
CA LYS A 284 4.54 -14.98 7.44
C LYS A 284 4.28 -14.16 8.70
N TRP A 285 5.29 -13.45 9.20
CA TRP A 285 5.18 -12.68 10.43
C TRP A 285 4.09 -11.62 10.32
N TRP A 286 4.03 -10.90 9.19
CA TRP A 286 2.98 -9.91 8.94
C TRP A 286 1.60 -10.56 8.82
N PHE A 287 1.48 -11.72 8.16
CA PHE A 287 0.22 -12.46 8.09
C PHE A 287 -0.27 -12.92 9.47
N GLU A 288 0.61 -13.46 10.32
CA GLU A 288 0.24 -13.89 11.68
C GLU A 288 -0.11 -12.69 12.59
N ASN A 289 0.47 -11.51 12.34
CA ASN A 289 0.27 -10.34 13.20
C ASN A 289 -0.83 -9.37 12.76
N SER A 290 -1.09 -9.20 11.46
CA SER A 290 -1.92 -8.10 10.97
C SER A 290 -3.42 -8.25 11.25
N LEU A 291 -4.10 -7.11 11.37
CA LEU A 291 -5.55 -6.97 11.40
C LEU A 291 -6.05 -6.37 10.08
N ILE A 292 -7.33 -6.59 9.75
CA ILE A 292 -7.99 -5.83 8.67
C ILE A 292 -8.03 -4.36 9.10
N GLY A 293 -7.57 -3.45 8.24
CA GLY A 293 -7.38 -2.03 8.57
C GLY A 293 -5.97 -1.64 9.02
N ASP A 294 -5.03 -2.58 9.17
CA ASP A 294 -3.61 -2.22 9.40
C ASP A 294 -3.04 -1.52 8.15
N VAL A 295 -2.11 -0.60 8.36
CA VAL A 295 -1.73 0.39 7.34
C VAL A 295 -0.44 0.02 6.62
N VAL A 296 -0.44 0.18 5.30
CA VAL A 296 0.79 0.22 4.48
C VAL A 296 0.84 1.57 3.78
N THR A 297 1.92 2.33 3.98
CA THR A 297 2.18 3.58 3.25
C THR A 297 3.35 3.41 2.30
N VAL A 298 3.15 3.71 1.02
CA VAL A 298 4.18 3.71 -0.02
C VAL A 298 4.61 5.15 -0.32
N THR A 299 5.91 5.42 -0.40
CA THR A 299 6.46 6.68 -0.93
C THR A 299 7.27 6.41 -2.18
N GLY A 300 6.99 7.11 -3.29
CA GLY A 300 7.69 6.95 -4.55
C GLY A 300 7.21 7.92 -5.64
N PRO A 301 7.58 7.67 -6.91
CA PRO A 301 7.23 8.53 -8.04
C PRO A 301 5.81 8.28 -8.61
N SER A 302 5.13 7.20 -8.18
CA SER A 302 3.77 6.88 -8.60
C SER A 302 2.74 7.83 -7.99
N ILE A 303 1.57 7.98 -8.64
CA ILE A 303 0.46 8.74 -8.05
C ILE A 303 -0.10 8.03 -6.81
N ASN A 304 -0.75 8.81 -5.93
CA ASN A 304 -1.47 8.26 -4.78
C ASN A 304 -2.54 7.26 -5.23
N THR A 305 -2.67 6.17 -4.48
CA THR A 305 -3.65 5.11 -4.69
C THR A 305 -5.06 5.70 -4.85
N PRO A 306 -5.77 5.44 -5.97
CA PRO A 306 -7.12 5.96 -6.19
C PRO A 306 -8.14 5.48 -5.14
N ILE A 307 -9.08 6.35 -4.78
CA ILE A 307 -10.11 6.09 -3.76
C ILE A 307 -10.97 4.86 -4.11
N ALA A 308 -11.25 4.64 -5.40
CA ALA A 308 -12.00 3.48 -5.88
C ALA A 308 -11.24 2.15 -5.73
N PHE A 309 -9.91 2.19 -5.56
CA PHE A 309 -9.07 0.99 -5.61
C PHE A 309 -8.70 0.46 -4.22
N ALA A 310 -8.50 1.28 -3.19
CA ALA A 310 -8.14 0.79 -1.85
C ALA A 310 -9.02 1.37 -0.75
N ALA A 311 -9.43 0.53 0.22
CA ALA A 311 -10.15 1.00 1.41
C ALA A 311 -9.35 2.05 2.20
N GLY A 312 -8.02 1.94 2.19
CA GLY A 312 -7.11 2.92 2.80
C GLY A 312 -6.91 4.22 2.00
N ALA A 313 -7.31 4.29 0.74
CA ALA A 313 -7.02 5.45 -0.11
C ALA A 313 -7.77 6.74 0.32
N VAL A 314 -8.81 6.63 1.15
CA VAL A 314 -9.46 7.79 1.79
C VAL A 314 -8.53 8.59 2.73
N TRP A 315 -7.43 7.98 3.18
CA TRP A 315 -6.36 8.65 3.93
C TRP A 315 -5.42 9.47 3.03
N ASN A 316 -5.42 9.24 1.71
CA ASN A 316 -4.69 10.07 0.73
C ASN A 316 -5.35 11.44 0.49
N ILE A 317 -6.60 11.62 0.95
CA ILE A 317 -7.32 12.90 0.85
C ILE A 317 -6.83 13.84 1.97
N PRO A 318 -6.24 15.01 1.64
CA PRO A 318 -5.83 15.97 2.67
C PRO A 318 -7.02 16.46 3.49
N TRP A 319 -6.83 16.70 4.80
CA TRP A 319 -7.94 17.05 5.70
C TRP A 319 -8.74 18.29 5.26
N GLY A 320 -8.05 19.32 4.74
CA GLY A 320 -8.68 20.52 4.17
C GLY A 320 -9.50 20.29 2.89
N THR A 321 -9.37 19.11 2.28
CA THR A 321 -10.25 18.61 1.19
C THR A 321 -11.34 17.71 1.76
N TRP A 322 -11.03 16.85 2.75
CA TRP A 322 -12.00 15.99 3.44
C TRP A 322 -13.20 16.78 3.98
N VAL A 323 -12.93 17.86 4.72
CA VAL A 323 -13.97 18.70 5.33
C VAL A 323 -14.85 19.41 4.28
N LYS A 324 -14.34 19.64 3.06
CA LYS A 324 -15.13 20.20 1.94
C LYS A 324 -16.09 19.20 1.29
N GLY A 325 -15.89 17.91 1.55
CA GLY A 325 -16.79 16.83 1.10
C GLY A 325 -17.90 16.49 2.10
N ALA A 326 -17.96 17.13 3.27
CA ALA A 326 -19.07 17.01 4.20
C ALA A 326 -20.32 17.74 3.67
N ALA A 327 -21.50 17.15 3.83
CA ALA A 327 -22.77 17.72 3.37
C ALA A 327 -23.48 18.56 4.45
N ALA A 328 -23.24 18.26 5.73
CA ALA A 328 -23.42 19.16 6.84
C ALA A 328 -22.15 20.03 7.03
N ALA A 329 -22.33 21.23 7.59
CA ALA A 329 -21.20 21.91 8.21
C ALA A 329 -20.76 21.11 9.45
N PRO A 330 -19.45 20.98 9.71
CA PRO A 330 -18.91 20.23 10.85
C PRO A 330 -19.21 20.91 12.20
#